data_AF-A0A1B9APC0-F1
#
_entry.id   AF-A0A1B9APC0-F1
#
_cell.length_a   1.000
_cell.length_b   1.000
_cell.length_c   1.000
_cell.angle_alpha   90.00
_cell.angle_beta   90.00
_cell.angle_gamma   90.00
#
_symmetry.space_group_name_H-M   'P 1'
#
loop_
_entity.id
_entity.type
_entity.pdbx_description
1 polymer ?
#
loop_
_entity_poly.entity_id
_entity_poly.type
_entity_poly.pdbx_seq_one_letter_code
_entity_poly.pdbx_strand_id
1 'polypeptide(L)'
;MTFLEKLQTQILIADGAMGTLLYSYGSDSCFEELNLSHPEQIQNIHKAYIAAGADVIQTNTYAANYLKLQRYGLEDSVKEINSAAVRNAKKAAQDHNFVLGTMGGNRGVKPQSVSIEEIKRSFREQLYCLLLEGVDGLLLETFYDLEELETVLSIARKETALPIIAQVSLQEAGVLQDRTPINEAMNRLDGLGADVVGLNCRLGPHHMLVTLEQIELPSHAFLSAYPNASLPAYTDGKFHYEGDAEYFRKSARQFRTEGIRLLGGCCGTTPAHIKAFAEELKNAAPITEKTVNVKTGPLVIEPRQTIPDYPPLQDVVKERPSVIVELDPPRKLDTTKFFEGAKALKKAGIDALTLADNSLASVRISNESLGYLVKQELSMRPLIHIACRDRNIIGLQSHLMGLHTLGLHDVLAVTGDPARVGDFPGASSVYDVSSFELIQMIKQLNEGLSYSGKDLGQKTAFSIGAAFNPNVRSLEKAVNRLEKKIDHGADYFISQPVFSEEKLIEVHEHTKHLESPIYIGLMPLLNTKNTEFLHNEVPGIKISQEIRDRMAALADNPVQAAQEGLAITKSLIDAALELFNGIYLITPFLRYELTVELANYARLRAQEKRRSIYATTHIH
;
A
#
# COMPACT_ATOMS: atom_id res chain seq x y z
N MET A 1 5.34 -41.75 20.66
CA MET A 1 5.96 -41.07 19.51
C MET A 1 5.79 -39.58 19.73
N THR A 2 6.85 -38.82 19.53
CA THR A 2 6.82 -37.35 19.52
C THR A 2 6.05 -36.84 18.29
N PHE A 3 5.72 -35.55 18.30
CA PHE A 3 5.06 -34.89 17.16
C PHE A 3 5.83 -35.07 15.84
N LEU A 4 7.15 -34.81 15.85
CA LEU A 4 8.00 -34.92 14.66
C LEU A 4 8.19 -36.38 14.21
N GLU A 5 8.28 -37.33 15.13
CA GLU A 5 8.35 -38.77 14.80
C GLU A 5 7.09 -39.22 14.05
N LYS A 6 5.91 -38.72 14.44
CA LYS A 6 4.67 -39.05 13.72
C LYS A 6 4.67 -38.46 12.31
N LEU A 7 5.08 -37.20 12.12
CA LEU A 7 5.12 -36.55 10.79
C LEU A 7 6.02 -37.27 9.77
N GLN A 8 7.05 -37.99 10.23
CA GLN A 8 7.90 -38.80 9.35
C GLN A 8 7.11 -39.89 8.63
N THR A 9 6.14 -40.51 9.30
CA THR A 9 5.44 -41.72 8.83
C THR A 9 3.96 -41.50 8.53
N GLN A 10 3.38 -40.38 8.98
CA GLN A 10 1.94 -40.12 8.93
C GLN A 10 1.66 -38.68 8.47
N ILE A 11 0.46 -38.47 7.96
CA ILE A 11 -0.12 -37.14 7.78
C ILE A 11 -0.97 -36.86 9.01
N LEU A 12 -0.63 -35.82 9.77
CA LEU A 12 -1.38 -35.40 10.94
C LEU A 12 -2.46 -34.39 10.55
N ILE A 13 -3.60 -34.48 11.22
CA ILE A 13 -4.72 -33.55 11.03
C ILE A 13 -4.73 -32.54 12.18
N ALA A 14 -4.68 -31.26 11.85
CA ALA A 14 -4.89 -30.18 12.80
C ALA A 14 -6.36 -29.75 12.86
N ASP A 15 -6.71 -28.95 13.86
CA ASP A 15 -8.04 -28.38 14.01
C ASP A 15 -8.35 -27.28 12.97
N GLY A 16 -9.58 -26.73 13.07
CA GLY A 16 -10.08 -25.66 12.23
C GLY A 16 -10.18 -24.32 12.98
N ALA A 17 -10.99 -23.39 12.46
CA ALA A 17 -11.09 -22.05 13.00
C ALA A 17 -11.83 -21.93 14.34
N MET A 18 -11.07 -21.68 15.41
CA MET A 18 -11.59 -21.25 16.72
C MET A 18 -12.47 -19.99 16.60
N GLY A 19 -11.97 -18.92 15.96
CA GLY A 19 -12.70 -17.66 15.81
C GLY A 19 -14.03 -17.77 15.04
N THR A 20 -14.12 -18.71 14.09
CA THR A 20 -15.38 -18.95 13.35
C THR A 20 -16.47 -19.51 14.26
N LEU A 21 -16.12 -20.38 15.19
CA LEU A 21 -17.07 -20.95 16.16
C LEU A 21 -17.40 -20.00 17.32
N LEU A 22 -16.61 -18.94 17.50
CA LEU A 22 -16.83 -17.89 18.50
C LEU A 22 -17.50 -16.63 17.92
N TYR A 23 -17.77 -16.60 16.61
CA TYR A 23 -18.32 -15.42 15.93
C TYR A 23 -19.68 -14.96 16.47
N SER A 24 -20.45 -15.85 17.10
CA SER A 24 -21.73 -15.52 17.77
C SER A 24 -21.59 -14.50 18.90
N TYR A 25 -20.40 -14.33 19.47
CA TYR A 25 -20.11 -13.31 20.48
C TYR A 25 -19.93 -11.90 19.90
N GLY A 26 -19.83 -11.77 18.57
CA GLY A 26 -19.64 -10.49 17.87
C GLY A 26 -18.20 -10.30 17.40
N SER A 27 -18.03 -9.66 16.24
CA SER A 27 -16.72 -9.42 15.62
C SER A 27 -15.83 -8.46 16.42
N ASP A 28 -16.43 -7.63 17.26
CA ASP A 28 -15.73 -6.60 18.03
C ASP A 28 -15.28 -7.10 19.42
N SER A 29 -15.57 -8.36 19.77
CA SER A 29 -15.16 -8.97 21.03
C SER A 29 -13.72 -9.49 20.98
N CYS A 30 -13.06 -9.56 22.14
CA CYS A 30 -11.77 -10.22 22.28
C CYS A 30 -11.98 -11.73 22.47
N PHE A 31 -11.76 -12.53 21.43
CA PHE A 31 -11.96 -13.99 21.53
C PHE A 31 -10.98 -14.66 22.49
N GLU A 32 -9.79 -14.10 22.67
CA GLU A 32 -8.80 -14.59 23.62
C GLU A 32 -9.25 -14.39 25.08
N GLU A 33 -10.03 -13.35 25.39
CA GLU A 33 -10.60 -13.13 26.73
C GLU A 33 -11.57 -14.26 27.12
N LEU A 34 -12.20 -14.92 26.15
CA LEU A 34 -13.11 -16.04 26.38
C LEU A 34 -12.42 -17.25 27.04
N ASN A 35 -11.10 -17.32 27.00
CA ASN A 35 -10.35 -18.30 27.79
C ASN A 35 -10.57 -18.15 29.31
N LEU A 36 -10.81 -16.92 29.78
CA LEU A 36 -11.07 -16.59 31.18
C LEU A 36 -12.57 -16.58 31.46
N SER A 37 -13.36 -15.91 30.62
CA SER A 37 -14.78 -15.68 30.88
C SER A 37 -15.67 -16.88 30.51
N HIS A 38 -15.29 -17.68 29.51
CA HIS A 38 -16.09 -18.80 28.99
C HIS A 38 -15.24 -20.07 28.75
N PRO A 39 -14.47 -20.56 29.74
CA PRO A 39 -13.51 -21.65 29.55
C PRO A 39 -14.15 -22.96 29.09
N GLU A 40 -15.38 -23.26 29.51
CA GLU A 40 -16.10 -24.47 29.07
C GLU A 40 -16.42 -24.43 27.58
N GLN A 41 -16.76 -23.26 27.03
CA GLN A 41 -17.04 -23.10 25.60
C GLN A 41 -15.79 -23.38 24.77
N ILE A 42 -14.63 -22.85 25.19
CA ILE A 42 -13.33 -23.10 24.55
C ILE A 42 -13.00 -24.60 24.60
N GLN A 43 -13.16 -25.24 25.76
CA GLN A 43 -12.92 -26.68 25.91
C GLN A 43 -13.86 -27.51 25.01
N ASN A 44 -15.12 -27.12 24.87
CA ASN A 44 -16.08 -27.81 24.01
C ASN A 44 -15.70 -27.70 22.53
N ILE A 45 -15.20 -26.54 22.09
CA ILE A 45 -14.69 -26.37 20.72
C ILE A 45 -13.50 -27.29 20.45
N HIS A 46 -12.51 -27.34 21.35
CA HIS A 46 -11.39 -28.28 21.21
C HIS A 46 -11.86 -29.73 21.15
N LYS A 47 -12.77 -30.14 22.06
CA LYS A 47 -13.35 -31.50 22.04
C LYS A 47 -14.08 -31.80 20.73
N ALA A 48 -14.77 -30.82 20.13
CA ALA A 48 -15.46 -31.00 18.87
C ALA A 48 -14.48 -31.27 17.71
N TYR A 49 -13.34 -30.57 17.65
CA TYR A 49 -12.30 -30.84 16.66
C TYR A 49 -11.57 -32.17 16.90
N ILE A 50 -11.27 -32.52 18.15
CA ILE A 50 -10.70 -33.84 18.50
C ILE A 50 -11.67 -34.96 18.07
N ALA A 51 -12.97 -34.83 18.36
CA ALA A 51 -13.98 -35.79 17.94
C ALA A 51 -14.14 -35.87 16.41
N ALA A 52 -13.80 -34.81 15.69
CA ALA A 52 -13.72 -34.81 14.24
C ALA A 52 -12.46 -35.50 13.68
N GLY A 53 -11.49 -35.85 14.53
CA GLY A 53 -10.27 -36.54 14.13
C GLY A 53 -9.02 -35.66 14.08
N ALA A 54 -9.03 -34.50 14.75
CA ALA A 54 -7.81 -33.70 14.89
C ALA A 54 -6.79 -34.40 15.82
N ASP A 55 -5.59 -34.66 15.31
CA ASP A 55 -4.42 -35.08 16.07
C ASP A 55 -3.77 -33.90 16.80
N VAL A 56 -3.91 -32.69 16.26
CA VAL A 56 -3.26 -31.47 16.74
C VAL A 56 -4.33 -30.40 16.98
N ILE A 57 -4.30 -29.76 18.14
CA ILE A 57 -5.15 -28.61 18.45
C ILE A 57 -4.32 -27.37 18.76
N GLN A 58 -4.84 -26.22 18.37
CA GLN A 58 -4.23 -24.92 18.58
C GLN A 58 -4.82 -24.25 19.82
N THR A 59 -3.99 -23.60 20.63
CA THR A 59 -4.49 -22.77 21.73
C THR A 59 -5.22 -21.54 21.19
N ASN A 60 -6.25 -21.08 21.90
CA ASN A 60 -6.98 -19.85 21.56
C ASN A 60 -6.16 -18.60 21.94
N THR A 61 -5.04 -18.37 21.26
CA THR A 61 -4.01 -17.39 21.63
C THR A 61 -3.48 -16.57 20.45
N TYR A 62 -4.08 -16.68 19.26
CA TYR A 62 -3.64 -15.99 18.05
C TYR A 62 -3.36 -14.48 18.26
N ALA A 63 -4.25 -13.77 18.96
CA ALA A 63 -4.12 -12.35 19.28
C ALA A 63 -3.80 -12.06 20.75
N ALA A 64 -3.36 -13.06 21.53
CA ALA A 64 -3.10 -12.92 22.97
C ALA A 64 -1.71 -12.30 23.26
N ASN A 65 -1.39 -11.17 22.61
CA ASN A 65 -0.17 -10.42 22.83
C ASN A 65 -0.45 -8.94 23.11
N TYR A 66 0.53 -8.25 23.70
CA TYR A 66 0.41 -6.86 24.14
C TYR A 66 -0.18 -5.94 23.06
N LEU A 67 0.40 -5.97 21.85
CA LEU A 67 0.00 -5.08 20.75
C LEU A 67 -1.44 -5.30 20.30
N LYS A 68 -1.90 -6.56 20.24
CA LYS A 68 -3.25 -6.89 19.79
C LYS A 68 -4.31 -6.77 20.89
N LEU A 69 -3.95 -7.00 22.15
CA LEU A 69 -4.85 -6.86 23.30
C LEU A 69 -5.09 -5.40 23.70
N GLN A 70 -4.17 -4.49 23.37
CA GLN A 70 -4.29 -3.06 23.66
C GLN A 70 -5.60 -2.43 23.15
N ARG A 71 -6.09 -2.87 21.98
CA ARG A 71 -7.35 -2.35 21.41
C ARG A 71 -8.59 -2.68 22.26
N TYR A 72 -8.45 -3.63 23.18
CA TYR A 72 -9.49 -4.05 24.12
C TYR A 72 -9.23 -3.57 25.56
N GLY A 73 -8.11 -2.89 25.82
CA GLY A 73 -7.68 -2.55 27.18
C GLY A 73 -7.26 -3.75 28.02
N LEU A 74 -6.79 -4.83 27.37
CA LEU A 74 -6.41 -6.10 28.00
C LEU A 74 -4.89 -6.38 27.89
N GLU A 75 -4.09 -5.38 27.56
CA GLU A 75 -2.65 -5.51 27.35
C GLU A 75 -1.88 -6.04 28.57
N ASP A 76 -2.39 -5.81 29.78
CA ASP A 76 -1.78 -6.30 31.03
C ASP A 76 -2.20 -7.76 31.37
N SER A 77 -3.19 -8.31 30.65
CA SER A 77 -3.73 -9.65 30.89
C SER A 77 -3.10 -10.73 30.00
N VAL A 78 -2.03 -10.43 29.26
CA VAL A 78 -1.34 -11.36 28.34
C VAL A 78 -1.04 -12.70 29.02
N LYS A 79 -0.43 -12.68 30.21
CA LYS A 79 -0.07 -13.89 30.95
C LYS A 79 -1.29 -14.72 31.33
N GLU A 80 -2.30 -14.07 31.93
CA GLU A 80 -3.49 -14.76 32.44
C GLU A 80 -4.27 -15.43 31.31
N ILE A 81 -4.44 -14.72 30.19
CA ILE A 81 -5.14 -15.19 28.99
C ILE A 81 -4.40 -16.38 28.37
N ASN A 82 -3.09 -16.27 28.12
CA ASN A 82 -2.31 -17.37 27.52
C ASN A 82 -2.29 -18.60 28.44
N SER A 83 -2.08 -18.41 29.75
CA SER A 83 -2.13 -19.51 30.72
C SER A 83 -3.47 -20.23 30.74
N ALA A 84 -4.57 -19.48 30.76
CA ALA A 84 -5.90 -20.07 30.71
C ALA A 84 -6.14 -20.83 29.40
N ALA A 85 -5.71 -20.28 28.27
CA ALA A 85 -5.85 -20.92 26.96
C ALA A 85 -5.14 -22.27 26.88
N VAL A 86 -3.87 -22.35 27.32
CA VAL A 86 -3.12 -23.62 27.34
C VAL A 86 -3.79 -24.64 28.25
N ARG A 87 -4.23 -24.23 29.44
CA ARG A 87 -4.93 -25.13 30.38
C ARG A 87 -6.26 -25.63 29.82
N ASN A 88 -7.02 -24.77 29.15
CA ASN A 88 -8.28 -25.16 28.50
C ASN A 88 -8.05 -26.17 27.37
N ALA A 89 -7.05 -25.95 26.52
CA ALA A 89 -6.69 -26.90 25.47
C ALA A 89 -6.21 -28.24 26.05
N LYS A 90 -5.34 -28.24 27.05
CA LYS A 90 -4.87 -29.46 27.75
C LYS A 90 -5.97 -30.23 28.45
N LYS A 91 -6.98 -29.56 29.01
CA LYS A 91 -8.17 -30.21 29.60
C LYS A 91 -9.04 -30.92 28.56
N ALA A 92 -9.02 -30.46 27.31
CA ALA A 92 -9.78 -31.06 26.22
C ALA A 92 -8.99 -32.17 25.50
N ALA A 93 -7.66 -32.05 25.44
CA ALA A 93 -6.76 -33.00 24.80
C ALA A 93 -6.77 -34.38 25.47
N GLN A 94 -6.58 -35.42 24.66
CA GLN A 94 -6.31 -36.79 25.10
C GLN A 94 -4.81 -37.10 24.95
N ASP A 95 -4.32 -38.19 25.54
CA ASP A 95 -2.88 -38.54 25.58
C ASP A 95 -2.18 -38.63 24.21
N HIS A 96 -2.93 -38.78 23.12
CA HIS A 96 -2.39 -38.89 21.77
C HIS A 96 -2.48 -37.60 20.95
N ASN A 97 -3.15 -36.57 21.47
CA ASN A 97 -3.27 -35.27 20.84
C ASN A 97 -2.11 -34.35 21.22
N PHE A 98 -1.72 -33.45 20.32
CA PHE A 98 -0.71 -32.42 20.60
C PHE A 98 -1.36 -31.05 20.72
N VAL A 99 -0.92 -30.25 21.69
CA VAL A 99 -1.40 -28.89 21.95
C VAL A 99 -0.33 -27.89 21.54
N LEU A 100 -0.62 -27.07 20.52
CA LEU A 100 0.30 -26.05 20.03
C LEU A 100 -0.02 -24.66 20.59
N GLY A 101 1.03 -23.96 21.03
CA GLY A 101 0.99 -22.55 21.39
C GLY A 101 0.95 -21.68 20.15
N THR A 102 -0.14 -20.95 19.92
CA THR A 102 -0.36 -20.20 18.68
C THR A 102 -0.03 -18.72 18.85
N MET A 103 0.72 -18.14 17.92
CA MET A 103 1.09 -16.72 17.91
C MET A 103 0.93 -16.14 16.52
N GLY A 104 0.08 -15.13 16.39
CA GLY A 104 -0.26 -14.51 15.10
C GLY A 104 0.58 -13.29 14.75
N GLY A 105 0.90 -13.09 13.47
CA GLY A 105 1.61 -11.91 12.96
C GLY A 105 0.93 -10.57 13.26
N ASN A 106 1.72 -9.52 13.49
CA ASN A 106 1.25 -8.19 13.90
C ASN A 106 1.23 -7.19 12.73
N ARG A 107 2.16 -7.32 11.78
CA ARG A 107 2.15 -6.53 10.55
C ARG A 107 1.15 -7.12 9.58
N GLY A 108 0.13 -6.34 9.26
CA GLY A 108 -0.82 -6.68 8.20
C GLY A 108 -0.24 -6.37 6.81
N VAL A 109 -1.13 -6.25 5.83
CA VAL A 109 -0.81 -5.82 4.45
C VAL A 109 -0.14 -4.44 4.37
N LYS A 110 -0.12 -3.66 5.46
CA LYS A 110 0.63 -2.40 5.57
C LYS A 110 1.81 -2.61 6.53
N PRO A 111 2.98 -3.09 6.05
CA PRO A 111 4.08 -3.61 6.88
C PRO A 111 4.80 -2.57 7.76
N GLN A 112 4.35 -1.32 7.82
CA GLN A 112 5.03 -0.25 8.55
C GLN A 112 4.23 0.31 9.74
N SER A 113 3.11 -0.31 10.14
CA SER A 113 2.32 0.19 11.27
C SER A 113 2.96 -0.04 12.64
N VAL A 114 3.88 -1.01 12.77
CA VAL A 114 4.55 -1.37 14.04
C VAL A 114 6.03 -1.66 13.78
N SER A 115 6.91 -1.15 14.66
CA SER A 115 8.34 -1.39 14.55
C SER A 115 8.74 -2.83 14.91
N ILE A 116 9.83 -3.34 14.31
CA ILE A 116 10.35 -4.67 14.65
C ILE A 116 10.68 -4.77 16.15
N GLU A 117 11.18 -3.70 16.78
CA GLU A 117 11.53 -3.73 18.20
C GLU A 117 10.30 -3.89 19.12
N GLU A 118 9.19 -3.22 18.80
CA GLU A 118 7.93 -3.41 19.52
C GLU A 118 7.39 -4.83 19.35
N ILE A 119 7.49 -5.39 18.13
CA ILE A 119 7.09 -6.76 17.84
C ILE A 119 7.92 -7.75 18.66
N LYS A 120 9.25 -7.59 18.70
CA LYS A 120 10.15 -8.45 19.50
C LYS A 120 9.77 -8.44 20.98
N ARG A 121 9.41 -7.28 21.53
CA ARG A 121 8.98 -7.15 22.93
C ARG A 121 7.67 -7.90 23.18
N SER A 122 6.63 -7.60 22.38
CA SER A 122 5.31 -8.23 22.48
C SER A 122 5.39 -9.75 22.30
N PHE A 123 6.17 -10.21 21.33
CA PHE A 123 6.35 -11.62 21.01
C PHE A 123 6.98 -12.42 22.14
N ARG A 124 8.05 -11.91 22.77
CA ARG A 124 8.74 -12.61 23.86
C ARG A 124 7.83 -12.84 25.07
N GLU A 125 7.02 -11.85 25.43
CA GLU A 125 6.08 -11.97 26.54
C GLU A 125 5.10 -13.13 26.32
N GLN A 126 4.48 -13.19 25.14
CA GLN A 126 3.56 -14.27 24.79
C GLN A 126 4.28 -15.63 24.72
N LEU A 127 5.45 -15.68 24.06
CA LEU A 127 6.26 -16.88 23.93
C LEU A 127 6.55 -17.52 25.30
N TYR A 128 7.04 -16.74 26.26
CA TYR A 128 7.37 -17.27 27.59
C TYR A 128 6.14 -17.77 28.34
N CYS A 129 4.97 -17.12 28.18
CA CYS A 129 3.73 -17.60 28.79
C CYS A 129 3.35 -18.99 28.27
N LEU A 130 3.47 -19.22 26.95
CA LEU A 130 3.17 -20.51 26.32
C LEU A 130 4.17 -21.59 26.73
N LEU A 131 5.47 -21.27 26.75
CA LEU A 131 6.52 -22.22 27.15
C LEU A 131 6.40 -22.65 28.61
N LEU A 132 6.13 -21.72 29.53
CA LEU A 132 5.99 -22.02 30.97
C LEU A 132 4.78 -22.91 31.28
N GLU A 133 3.72 -22.84 30.48
CA GLU A 133 2.54 -23.69 30.63
C GLU A 133 2.67 -25.05 29.91
N GLY A 134 3.78 -25.25 29.20
CA GLY A 134 4.23 -26.54 28.67
C GLY A 134 3.46 -27.04 27.45
N VAL A 135 3.28 -26.21 26.43
CA VAL A 135 2.76 -26.64 25.12
C VAL A 135 3.67 -27.70 24.45
N ASP A 136 3.12 -28.50 23.53
CA ASP A 136 3.88 -29.54 22.81
C ASP A 136 4.69 -28.99 21.62
N GLY A 137 4.41 -27.76 21.22
CA GLY A 137 5.07 -27.05 20.12
C GLY A 137 4.52 -25.63 19.95
N LEU A 138 5.10 -24.88 19.02
CA LEU A 138 4.71 -23.51 18.70
C LEU A 138 4.20 -23.42 17.27
N LEU A 139 3.17 -22.62 17.06
CA LEU A 139 2.64 -22.28 15.75
C LEU A 139 2.71 -20.76 15.54
N LEU A 140 3.56 -20.35 14.62
CA LEU A 140 3.65 -18.97 14.12
C LEU A 140 2.77 -18.89 12.88
N GLU A 141 1.57 -18.32 12.99
CA GLU A 141 0.58 -18.34 11.90
C GLU A 141 0.16 -16.94 11.42
N THR A 142 -0.31 -16.88 10.17
CA THR A 142 -0.86 -15.68 9.53
C THR A 142 0.12 -14.50 9.46
N PHE A 143 1.37 -14.76 9.05
CA PHE A 143 2.35 -13.71 8.79
C PHE A 143 2.30 -13.25 7.33
N TYR A 144 2.03 -11.97 7.11
CA TYR A 144 2.10 -11.33 5.78
C TYR A 144 3.48 -10.73 5.48
N ASP A 145 4.20 -10.35 6.54
CA ASP A 145 5.53 -9.75 6.50
C ASP A 145 6.57 -10.85 6.82
N LEU A 146 7.46 -11.13 5.86
CA LEU A 146 8.47 -12.17 6.00
C LEU A 146 9.57 -11.77 7.01
N GLU A 147 9.94 -10.48 7.06
CA GLU A 147 10.92 -9.97 8.02
C GLU A 147 10.44 -10.19 9.46
N GLU A 148 9.14 -9.95 9.71
CA GLU A 148 8.50 -10.22 11.00
C GLU A 148 8.62 -11.70 11.35
N LEU A 149 8.20 -12.59 10.44
CA LEU A 149 8.21 -14.04 10.69
C LEU A 149 9.61 -14.57 10.95
N GLU A 150 10.60 -14.20 10.12
CA GLU A 150 11.99 -14.62 10.29
C GLU A 150 12.57 -14.13 11.62
N THR A 151 12.21 -12.90 12.02
CA THR A 151 12.64 -12.32 13.28
C THR A 151 12.10 -13.11 14.47
N VAL A 152 10.79 -13.38 14.50
CA VAL A 152 10.18 -14.08 15.64
C VAL A 152 10.52 -15.56 15.67
N LEU A 153 10.68 -16.22 14.51
CA LEU A 153 11.17 -17.59 14.40
C LEU A 153 12.58 -17.71 14.97
N SER A 154 13.48 -16.79 14.60
CA SER A 154 14.85 -16.76 15.11
C SER A 154 14.92 -16.57 16.63
N ILE A 155 13.95 -15.84 17.20
CA ILE A 155 13.83 -15.69 18.66
C ILE A 155 13.33 -17.01 19.26
N ALA A 156 12.20 -17.55 18.80
CA ALA A 156 11.61 -18.76 19.35
C ALA A 156 12.60 -19.94 19.33
N ARG A 157 13.32 -20.13 18.22
CA ARG A 157 14.27 -21.24 18.10
C ARG A 157 15.43 -21.16 19.09
N LYS A 158 15.86 -19.96 19.50
CA LYS A 158 16.90 -19.77 20.52
C LYS A 158 16.43 -20.09 21.94
N GLU A 159 15.13 -19.94 22.20
CA GLU A 159 14.55 -20.07 23.54
C GLU A 159 14.04 -21.48 23.85
N THR A 160 13.79 -22.32 22.85
CA THR A 160 13.27 -23.67 23.06
C THR A 160 13.83 -24.68 22.06
N ALA A 161 13.68 -25.97 22.34
CA ALA A 161 13.90 -27.09 21.41
C ALA A 161 12.58 -27.76 20.96
N LEU A 162 11.43 -27.26 21.41
CA LEU A 162 10.12 -27.76 20.97
C LEU A 162 9.92 -27.56 19.46
N PRO A 163 9.09 -28.40 18.82
CA PRO A 163 8.71 -28.21 17.41
C PRO A 163 8.16 -26.82 17.13
N ILE A 164 8.63 -26.17 16.07
CA ILE A 164 8.14 -24.87 15.61
C ILE A 164 7.56 -25.00 14.20
N ILE A 165 6.33 -24.54 14.05
CA ILE A 165 5.62 -24.43 12.79
C ILE A 165 5.61 -22.96 12.38
N ALA A 166 6.08 -22.65 11.16
CA ALA A 166 6.11 -21.30 10.62
C ALA A 166 5.27 -21.20 9.34
N GLN A 167 4.22 -20.38 9.37
CA GLN A 167 3.29 -20.23 8.26
C GLN A 167 3.17 -18.80 7.78
N VAL A 168 3.15 -18.66 6.46
CA VAL A 168 2.90 -17.38 5.79
C VAL A 168 1.48 -17.33 5.23
N SER A 169 0.91 -16.13 5.18
CA SER A 169 -0.35 -15.86 4.50
C SER A 169 -0.11 -15.05 3.25
N LEU A 170 -0.60 -15.57 2.13
CA LEU A 170 -0.39 -14.96 0.83
C LEU A 170 -1.49 -13.95 0.50
N GLN A 171 -1.10 -12.82 -0.08
CA GLN A 171 -2.07 -11.93 -0.73
C GLN A 171 -2.56 -12.54 -2.05
N GLU A 172 -1.66 -13.24 -2.74
CA GLU A 172 -1.89 -13.90 -4.01
C GLU A 172 -1.06 -15.19 -4.11
N ALA A 173 -1.55 -16.16 -4.88
CA ALA A 173 -0.87 -17.44 -5.03
C ALA A 173 0.57 -17.28 -5.60
N GLY A 174 1.55 -17.86 -4.90
CA GLY A 174 2.94 -18.01 -5.37
C GLY A 174 3.95 -16.96 -4.88
N VAL A 175 3.53 -15.80 -4.37
CA VAL A 175 4.45 -14.72 -3.93
C VAL A 175 4.00 -14.05 -2.63
N LEU A 176 4.98 -13.64 -1.82
CA LEU A 176 4.76 -12.85 -0.61
C LEU A 176 4.62 -11.37 -0.91
N GLN A 177 4.25 -10.59 0.12
CA GLN A 177 4.05 -9.15 0.00
C GLN A 177 5.30 -8.39 -0.48
N ASP A 178 6.48 -8.80 -0.05
CA ASP A 178 7.77 -8.25 -0.45
C ASP A 178 8.24 -8.76 -1.83
N ARG A 179 7.39 -9.56 -2.50
CA ARG A 179 7.64 -10.26 -3.78
C ARG A 179 8.60 -11.44 -3.68
N THR A 180 8.98 -11.87 -2.47
CA THR A 180 9.75 -13.10 -2.29
C THR A 180 8.97 -14.28 -2.88
N PRO A 181 9.53 -15.05 -3.83
CA PRO A 181 8.91 -16.26 -4.34
C PRO A 181 8.64 -17.24 -3.21
N ILE A 182 7.49 -17.91 -3.23
CA ILE A 182 7.08 -18.72 -2.08
C ILE A 182 8.06 -19.86 -1.76
N ASN A 183 8.67 -20.48 -2.77
CA ASN A 183 9.67 -21.53 -2.54
C ASN A 183 10.93 -20.99 -1.83
N GLU A 184 11.35 -19.77 -2.17
CA GLU A 184 12.48 -19.11 -1.51
C GLU A 184 12.15 -18.84 -0.04
N ALA A 185 10.95 -18.34 0.26
CA ALA A 185 10.50 -18.11 1.63
C ALA A 185 10.46 -19.41 2.45
N MET A 186 9.94 -20.51 1.88
CA MET A 186 9.92 -21.81 2.55
C MET A 186 11.35 -22.29 2.89
N ASN A 187 12.29 -22.15 1.96
CA ASN A 187 13.70 -22.53 2.17
C ASN A 187 14.40 -21.66 3.23
N ARG A 188 14.10 -20.36 3.28
CA ARG A 188 14.62 -19.45 4.31
C ARG A 188 14.12 -19.84 5.70
N LEU A 189 12.82 -20.15 5.83
CA LEU A 189 12.23 -20.58 7.10
C LEU A 189 12.75 -21.96 7.55
N ASP A 190 12.94 -22.91 6.63
CA ASP A 190 13.62 -24.19 6.89
C ASP A 190 15.03 -23.96 7.44
N GLY A 191 15.81 -23.11 6.76
CA GLY A 191 17.18 -22.75 7.17
C GLY A 191 17.29 -22.03 8.52
N LEU A 192 16.23 -21.34 8.96
CA LEU A 192 16.16 -20.69 10.27
C LEU A 192 15.76 -21.65 11.41
N GLY A 193 15.44 -22.90 11.09
CA GLY A 193 15.14 -23.95 12.06
C GLY A 193 13.66 -24.14 12.38
N ALA A 194 12.76 -23.79 11.47
CA ALA A 194 11.38 -24.27 11.53
C ALA A 194 11.35 -25.78 11.28
N ASP A 195 10.60 -26.53 12.08
CA ASP A 195 10.43 -27.98 11.91
C ASP A 195 9.30 -28.30 10.91
N VAL A 196 8.38 -27.35 10.73
CA VAL A 196 7.31 -27.40 9.74
C VAL A 196 7.14 -26.00 9.14
N VAL A 197 7.11 -25.90 7.81
CA VAL A 197 6.83 -24.65 7.09
C VAL A 197 5.52 -24.78 6.31
N GLY A 198 4.82 -23.69 6.01
CA GLY A 198 3.60 -23.82 5.24
C GLY A 198 2.78 -22.57 5.03
N LEU A 199 1.52 -22.80 4.67
CA LEU A 199 0.58 -21.77 4.26
C LEU A 199 -0.68 -21.83 5.12
N ASN A 200 -1.18 -20.67 5.53
CA ASN A 200 -2.48 -20.59 6.18
C ASN A 200 -3.25 -19.33 5.77
N CYS A 201 -4.56 -19.38 5.99
CA CYS A 201 -5.49 -18.26 5.85
C CYS A 201 -5.61 -17.69 4.43
N ARG A 202 -6.56 -16.75 4.26
CA ARG A 202 -6.90 -15.95 3.07
C ARG A 202 -7.35 -16.73 1.81
N LEU A 203 -6.67 -17.81 1.49
CA LEU A 203 -6.89 -18.65 0.31
C LEU A 203 -7.65 -19.92 0.70
N GLY A 204 -8.64 -20.29 -0.10
CA GLY A 204 -9.29 -21.60 -0.01
C GLY A 204 -8.44 -22.73 -0.63
N PRO A 205 -8.91 -23.99 -0.60
CA PRO A 205 -8.13 -25.14 -1.04
C PRO A 205 -7.54 -25.03 -2.45
N HIS A 206 -8.32 -24.54 -3.42
CA HIS A 206 -7.88 -24.40 -4.81
C HIS A 206 -6.64 -23.51 -4.96
N HIS A 207 -6.69 -22.29 -4.42
CA HIS A 207 -5.58 -21.33 -4.55
C HIS A 207 -4.35 -21.75 -3.74
N MET A 208 -4.56 -22.41 -2.60
CA MET A 208 -3.46 -22.96 -1.80
C MET A 208 -2.77 -24.10 -2.55
N LEU A 209 -3.52 -25.01 -3.19
CA LEU A 209 -2.95 -26.08 -4.02
C LEU A 209 -2.12 -25.52 -5.21
N VAL A 210 -2.65 -24.52 -5.93
CA VAL A 210 -1.91 -23.85 -7.01
C VAL A 210 -0.60 -23.21 -6.53
N THR A 211 -0.55 -22.75 -5.28
CA THR A 211 0.68 -22.25 -4.66
C THR A 211 1.62 -23.40 -4.33
N LEU A 212 1.09 -24.46 -3.72
CA LEU A 212 1.88 -25.62 -3.31
C LEU A 212 2.54 -26.31 -4.51
N GLU A 213 1.93 -26.33 -5.70
CA GLU A 213 2.55 -26.85 -6.93
C GLU A 213 3.95 -26.26 -7.23
N GLN A 214 4.24 -25.07 -6.70
CA GLN A 214 5.49 -24.32 -6.90
C GLN A 214 6.49 -24.52 -5.75
N ILE A 215 6.11 -25.23 -4.69
CA ILE A 215 6.94 -25.45 -3.49
C ILE A 215 7.59 -26.83 -3.55
N GLU A 216 8.91 -26.86 -3.46
CA GLU A 216 9.72 -28.07 -3.29
C GLU A 216 9.50 -28.68 -1.90
N LEU A 217 9.74 -29.99 -1.76
CA LEU A 217 9.79 -30.59 -0.44
C LEU A 217 11.00 -30.00 0.30
N PRO A 218 10.84 -29.42 1.51
CA PRO A 218 11.95 -28.84 2.26
C PRO A 218 12.99 -29.91 2.60
N SER A 219 14.22 -29.48 2.85
CA SER A 219 15.33 -30.41 3.10
C SER A 219 15.26 -31.02 4.51
N HIS A 220 14.78 -30.25 5.49
CA HIS A 220 14.69 -30.69 6.88
C HIS A 220 13.27 -30.59 7.42
N ALA A 221 12.59 -29.47 7.17
CA ALA A 221 11.23 -29.24 7.61
C ALA A 221 10.18 -30.10 6.86
N PHE A 222 8.99 -30.24 7.46
CA PHE A 222 7.80 -30.76 6.79
C PHE A 222 6.92 -29.64 6.24
N LEU A 223 5.99 -29.97 5.33
CA LEU A 223 5.01 -29.00 4.81
C LEU A 223 3.68 -29.04 5.56
N SER A 224 3.09 -27.85 5.77
CA SER A 224 1.75 -27.67 6.33
C SER A 224 0.83 -26.82 5.48
N ALA A 225 -0.48 -27.05 5.60
CA ALA A 225 -1.52 -26.28 4.89
C ALA A 225 -2.78 -26.12 5.75
N TYR A 226 -3.27 -24.88 5.85
CA TYR A 226 -4.46 -24.51 6.63
C TYR A 226 -5.37 -23.60 5.79
N PRO A 227 -6.10 -24.14 4.79
CA PRO A 227 -6.94 -23.36 3.90
C PRO A 227 -8.18 -22.78 4.61
N ASN A 228 -8.68 -21.65 4.12
CA ASN A 228 -10.01 -21.15 4.46
C ASN A 228 -11.10 -22.06 3.87
N ALA A 229 -12.29 -22.09 4.47
CA ALA A 229 -13.41 -22.87 3.94
C ALA A 229 -13.87 -22.40 2.55
N SER A 230 -13.92 -21.09 2.35
CA SER A 230 -14.25 -20.42 1.08
C SER A 230 -13.79 -18.96 1.12
N LEU A 231 -14.05 -18.22 0.04
CA LEU A 231 -13.99 -16.76 0.09
C LEU A 231 -15.13 -16.26 0.99
N PRO A 232 -14.90 -15.26 1.86
CA PRO A 232 -15.94 -14.74 2.72
C PRO A 232 -17.02 -14.04 1.89
N ALA A 233 -18.27 -14.43 2.09
CA ALA A 233 -19.43 -13.71 1.58
C ALA A 233 -19.88 -12.66 2.62
N TYR A 234 -20.40 -11.52 2.15
CA TYR A 234 -20.86 -10.43 3.01
C TYR A 234 -22.35 -10.20 2.81
N THR A 235 -23.15 -10.50 3.83
CA THR A 235 -24.62 -10.30 3.84
C THR A 235 -25.00 -9.62 5.15
N ASP A 236 -25.83 -8.59 5.08
CA ASP A 236 -26.36 -7.85 6.24
C ASP A 236 -25.31 -7.40 7.27
N GLY A 237 -24.17 -6.88 6.79
CA GLY A 237 -23.13 -6.39 7.68
C GLY A 237 -22.17 -7.47 8.21
N LYS A 238 -22.37 -8.74 7.87
CA LYS A 238 -21.65 -9.88 8.46
C LYS A 238 -20.95 -10.73 7.41
N PHE A 239 -19.72 -11.12 7.71
CA PHE A 239 -18.98 -12.12 6.92
C PHE A 239 -19.46 -13.53 7.28
N HIS A 240 -19.77 -14.33 6.27
CA HIS A 240 -20.08 -15.75 6.41
C HIS A 240 -19.25 -16.57 5.41
N TYR A 241 -18.93 -17.79 5.80
CA TYR A 241 -18.21 -18.74 4.96
C TYR A 241 -19.14 -19.91 4.67
N GLU A 242 -19.38 -20.19 3.40
CA GLU A 242 -20.07 -21.39 2.95
C GLU A 242 -19.00 -22.36 2.43
N GLY A 243 -18.68 -23.38 3.23
CA GLY A 243 -17.72 -24.41 2.86
C GLY A 243 -18.41 -25.76 2.73
N ASP A 244 -18.17 -26.45 1.62
CA ASP A 244 -18.63 -27.83 1.41
C ASP A 244 -17.59 -28.81 1.96
N ALA A 245 -17.97 -29.61 2.96
CA ALA A 245 -17.12 -30.65 3.53
C ALA A 245 -16.70 -31.70 2.47
N GLU A 246 -17.51 -31.95 1.45
CA GLU A 246 -17.17 -32.88 0.36
C GLU A 246 -16.06 -32.31 -0.55
N TYR A 247 -16.04 -31.00 -0.74
CA TYR A 247 -14.93 -30.34 -1.43
C TYR A 247 -13.62 -30.43 -0.64
N PHE A 248 -13.69 -30.31 0.69
CA PHE A 248 -12.54 -30.56 1.58
C PHE A 248 -12.08 -32.02 1.47
N ARG A 249 -13.01 -32.99 1.50
CA ARG A 249 -12.67 -34.41 1.28
C ARG A 249 -11.89 -34.61 -0.01
N LYS A 250 -12.40 -34.09 -1.14
CA LYS A 250 -11.74 -34.23 -2.46
C LYS A 250 -10.35 -33.58 -2.51
N SER A 251 -10.19 -32.40 -1.90
CA SER A 251 -8.92 -31.67 -1.90
C SER A 251 -7.86 -32.28 -0.98
N ALA A 252 -8.24 -33.08 0.03
CA ALA A 252 -7.31 -33.72 0.96
C ALA A 252 -6.24 -34.57 0.23
N ARG A 253 -6.64 -35.35 -0.78
CA ARG A 253 -5.71 -36.14 -1.61
C ARG A 253 -4.73 -35.27 -2.37
N GLN A 254 -5.18 -34.11 -2.85
CA GLN A 254 -4.33 -33.19 -3.59
C GLN A 254 -3.29 -32.58 -2.65
N PHE A 255 -3.67 -32.16 -1.44
CA PHE A 255 -2.72 -31.69 -0.43
C PHE A 255 -1.66 -32.75 -0.09
N ARG A 256 -2.06 -34.01 0.02
CA ARG A 256 -1.11 -35.12 0.16
C ARG A 256 -0.13 -35.23 -1.01
N THR A 257 -0.63 -35.14 -2.25
CA THR A 257 0.21 -35.15 -3.47
C THR A 257 1.17 -33.96 -3.54
N GLU A 258 0.82 -32.86 -2.89
CA GLU A 258 1.67 -31.67 -2.77
C GLU A 258 2.68 -31.75 -1.62
N GLY A 259 2.73 -32.86 -0.88
CA GLY A 259 3.73 -33.08 0.17
C GLY A 259 3.31 -32.66 1.58
N ILE A 260 2.05 -32.26 1.78
CA ILE A 260 1.56 -31.83 3.09
C ILE A 260 1.61 -32.99 4.09
N ARG A 261 2.21 -32.72 5.25
CA ARG A 261 2.33 -33.63 6.40
C ARG A 261 1.48 -33.18 7.58
N LEU A 262 1.13 -31.90 7.65
CA LEU A 262 0.21 -31.36 8.64
C LEU A 262 -0.90 -30.56 7.94
N LEU A 263 -2.12 -31.06 7.98
CA LEU A 263 -3.27 -30.46 7.30
C LEU A 263 -4.32 -30.03 8.32
N GLY A 264 -4.64 -28.73 8.37
CA GLY A 264 -5.66 -28.17 9.24
C GLY A 264 -6.63 -27.28 8.47
N GLY A 265 -7.37 -26.44 9.20
CA GLY A 265 -8.27 -25.46 8.62
C GLY A 265 -8.09 -24.06 9.22
N CYS A 266 -8.33 -23.03 8.43
CA CYS A 266 -8.35 -21.64 8.89
C CYS A 266 -9.79 -21.06 8.79
N CYS A 267 -9.96 -19.77 8.50
CA CYS A 267 -11.25 -19.09 8.59
C CYS A 267 -12.39 -19.82 7.85
N GLY A 268 -13.52 -19.98 8.52
CA GLY A 268 -14.70 -20.65 8.00
C GLY A 268 -14.71 -22.17 8.19
N THR A 269 -13.57 -22.79 8.55
CA THR A 269 -13.51 -24.25 8.71
C THR A 269 -14.12 -24.71 10.03
N THR A 270 -14.88 -25.79 9.97
CA THR A 270 -15.68 -26.35 11.07
C THR A 270 -15.28 -27.81 11.33
N PRO A 271 -15.74 -28.44 12.42
CA PRO A 271 -15.48 -29.86 12.67
C PRO A 271 -15.88 -30.78 11.51
N ALA A 272 -16.90 -30.42 10.71
CA ALA A 272 -17.29 -31.18 9.53
C ALA A 272 -16.18 -31.22 8.45
N HIS A 273 -15.47 -30.10 8.26
CA HIS A 273 -14.36 -29.99 7.31
C HIS A 273 -13.15 -30.81 7.77
N ILE A 274 -12.82 -30.72 9.07
CA ILE A 274 -11.70 -31.47 9.66
C ILE A 274 -11.97 -32.97 9.62
N LYS A 275 -13.23 -33.38 9.88
CA LYS A 275 -13.66 -34.76 9.71
C LYS A 275 -13.50 -35.26 8.28
N ALA A 276 -13.84 -34.43 7.29
CA ALA A 276 -13.65 -34.79 5.89
C ALA A 276 -12.18 -35.03 5.54
N PHE A 277 -11.26 -34.20 6.02
CA PHE A 277 -9.81 -34.42 5.87
C PHE A 277 -9.34 -35.69 6.58
N ALA A 278 -9.73 -35.88 7.85
CA ALA A 278 -9.32 -37.02 8.66
C ALA A 278 -9.80 -38.36 8.09
N GLU A 279 -11.05 -38.43 7.62
CA GLU A 279 -11.59 -39.64 7.00
C GLU A 279 -10.88 -39.99 5.69
N GLU A 280 -10.59 -38.99 4.85
CA GLU A 280 -9.99 -39.20 3.53
C GLU A 280 -8.52 -39.64 3.63
N LEU A 281 -7.77 -39.05 4.55
CA LEU A 281 -6.34 -39.29 4.72
C LEU A 281 -6.03 -40.39 5.74
N LYS A 282 -7.06 -41.06 6.26
CA LYS A 282 -6.91 -42.17 7.19
C LYS A 282 -6.03 -43.27 6.58
N ASN A 283 -4.90 -43.56 7.23
CA ASN A 283 -3.88 -44.52 6.79
C ASN A 283 -3.16 -44.14 5.47
N ALA A 284 -3.31 -42.92 4.97
CA ALA A 284 -2.60 -42.48 3.78
C ALA A 284 -1.11 -42.30 4.12
N ALA A 285 -0.24 -43.07 3.48
CA ALA A 285 1.20 -42.89 3.60
C ALA A 285 1.59 -41.55 2.95
N PRO A 286 2.41 -40.72 3.61
CA PRO A 286 2.90 -39.50 3.01
C PRO A 286 3.79 -39.74 1.77
N ILE A 287 3.93 -38.74 0.91
CA ILE A 287 4.86 -38.82 -0.24
C ILE A 287 6.28 -38.42 0.17
N THR A 288 7.27 -38.97 -0.53
CA THR A 288 8.70 -38.66 -0.35
C THR A 288 9.31 -37.96 -1.56
N GLU A 289 8.59 -37.93 -2.68
CA GLU A 289 9.00 -37.28 -3.92
C GLU A 289 7.83 -36.48 -4.48
N LYS A 290 8.13 -35.34 -5.09
CA LYS A 290 7.13 -34.41 -5.62
C LYS A 290 7.63 -33.84 -6.95
N THR A 291 6.74 -33.80 -7.94
CA THR A 291 6.99 -33.04 -9.17
C THR A 291 6.61 -31.59 -8.94
N VAL A 292 7.58 -30.69 -9.08
CA VAL A 292 7.35 -29.25 -8.90
C VAL A 292 7.04 -28.62 -10.25
N ASN A 293 5.87 -28.00 -10.37
CA ASN A 293 5.51 -27.19 -11.51
C ASN A 293 6.06 -25.78 -11.29
N VAL A 294 7.35 -25.63 -11.51
CA VAL A 294 7.96 -24.31 -11.46
C VAL A 294 7.44 -23.53 -12.67
N LYS A 295 6.50 -22.60 -12.46
CA LYS A 295 6.19 -21.53 -13.43
C LYS A 295 7.34 -20.52 -13.48
N THR A 296 8.57 -20.98 -13.61
CA THR A 296 9.74 -20.17 -13.93
C THR A 296 10.01 -20.27 -15.42
N GLY A 297 9.10 -19.70 -16.21
CA GLY A 297 9.60 -18.93 -17.34
C GLY A 297 9.98 -17.55 -16.78
N PRO A 298 11.07 -16.91 -17.22
CA PRO A 298 11.17 -15.46 -17.03
C PRO A 298 9.87 -14.87 -17.56
N LEU A 299 9.22 -13.99 -16.80
CA LEU A 299 8.06 -13.25 -17.28
C LEU A 299 8.50 -12.58 -18.60
N VAL A 300 8.03 -13.11 -19.73
CA VAL A 300 8.32 -12.54 -21.04
C VAL A 300 7.36 -11.39 -21.20
N ILE A 301 7.66 -10.31 -20.47
CA ILE A 301 6.90 -9.08 -20.54
C ILE A 301 7.22 -8.49 -21.90
N GLU A 302 6.21 -8.37 -22.75
CA GLU A 302 6.43 -7.80 -24.06
C GLU A 302 7.04 -6.40 -23.90
N PRO A 303 8.10 -6.10 -24.67
CA PRO A 303 8.68 -4.77 -24.65
C PRO A 303 7.59 -3.76 -25.02
N ARG A 304 7.71 -2.59 -24.41
CA ARG A 304 6.81 -1.45 -24.58
C ARG A 304 6.38 -1.26 -26.04
N GLN A 305 5.09 -1.47 -26.32
CA GLN A 305 4.54 -1.25 -27.67
C GLN A 305 4.25 0.24 -27.94
N THR A 306 3.95 1.03 -26.91
CA THR A 306 3.54 2.44 -27.05
C THR A 306 4.69 3.42 -26.85
N ILE A 307 5.18 4.03 -27.93
CA ILE A 307 6.11 5.17 -27.84
C ILE A 307 5.35 6.36 -27.24
N PRO A 308 5.89 7.08 -26.24
CA PRO A 308 5.17 8.20 -25.66
C PRO A 308 5.13 9.35 -26.67
N ASP A 309 4.01 10.06 -26.72
CA ASP A 309 3.83 11.20 -27.65
C ASP A 309 4.81 12.35 -27.38
N TYR A 310 5.35 12.41 -26.16
CA TYR A 310 6.25 13.46 -25.70
C TYR A 310 7.47 12.85 -24.99
N PRO A 311 8.65 13.51 -25.04
CA PRO A 311 9.76 13.16 -24.16
C PRO A 311 9.34 13.35 -22.68
N PRO A 312 9.83 12.53 -21.74
CA PRO A 312 9.51 12.66 -20.32
C PRO A 312 9.77 14.07 -19.77
N LEU A 313 8.92 14.56 -18.86
CA LEU A 313 9.03 15.96 -18.36
C LEU A 313 10.36 16.20 -17.63
N GLN A 314 10.83 15.19 -16.89
CA GLN A 314 12.11 15.23 -16.19
C GLN A 314 13.30 15.44 -17.14
N ASP A 315 13.20 14.96 -18.39
CA ASP A 315 14.26 15.15 -19.39
C ASP A 315 14.14 16.55 -20.01
N VAL A 316 12.92 16.96 -20.35
CA VAL A 316 12.64 18.30 -20.90
C VAL A 316 13.16 19.40 -19.98
N VAL A 317 12.90 19.31 -18.68
CA VAL A 317 13.29 20.33 -17.70
C VAL A 317 14.79 20.32 -17.38
N LYS A 318 15.47 19.18 -17.55
CA LYS A 318 16.93 19.10 -17.41
C LYS A 318 17.63 19.78 -18.59
N GLU A 319 17.09 19.63 -19.79
CA GLU A 319 17.66 20.22 -21.02
C GLU A 319 17.31 21.71 -21.19
N ARG A 320 16.13 22.12 -20.72
CA ARG A 320 15.66 23.50 -20.91
C ARG A 320 14.69 23.98 -19.83
N PRO A 321 14.56 25.30 -19.67
CA PRO A 321 13.42 25.86 -18.95
C PRO A 321 12.11 25.29 -19.51
N SER A 322 11.28 24.80 -18.60
CA SER A 322 10.01 24.14 -18.89
C SER A 322 8.89 24.80 -18.08
N VAL A 323 7.75 25.04 -18.73
CA VAL A 323 6.59 25.69 -18.11
C VAL A 323 5.39 24.77 -18.21
N ILE A 324 4.86 24.35 -17.07
CA ILE A 324 3.62 23.59 -16.96
C ILE A 324 2.57 24.43 -16.24
N VAL A 325 1.29 24.21 -16.55
CA VAL A 325 0.19 25.04 -16.01
C VAL A 325 -0.95 24.18 -15.50
N GLU A 326 -1.38 24.42 -14.25
CA GLU A 326 -2.60 23.84 -13.72
C GLU A 326 -3.81 24.57 -14.28
N LEU A 327 -4.74 23.79 -14.83
CA LEU A 327 -6.07 24.26 -15.13
C LEU A 327 -7.06 23.25 -14.56
N ASP A 328 -7.64 23.57 -13.42
CA ASP A 328 -8.55 22.65 -12.75
C ASP A 328 -9.77 22.29 -13.61
N PRO A 329 -10.22 21.02 -13.57
CA PRO A 329 -11.53 20.66 -14.07
C PRO A 329 -12.65 21.53 -13.47
N PRO A 330 -13.66 21.95 -14.27
CA PRO A 330 -14.76 22.75 -13.76
C PRO A 330 -15.64 21.95 -12.79
N ARG A 331 -16.28 22.66 -11.85
CA ARG A 331 -17.27 22.10 -10.91
C ARG A 331 -18.65 21.90 -11.54
N LYS A 332 -18.88 22.50 -12.72
CA LYS A 332 -20.14 22.47 -13.47
C LYS A 332 -19.91 21.77 -14.80
N LEU A 333 -20.99 21.24 -15.40
CA LEU A 333 -20.95 20.49 -16.66
C LEU A 333 -20.48 21.30 -17.88
N ASP A 334 -20.62 22.63 -17.86
CA ASP A 334 -20.12 23.50 -18.92
C ASP A 334 -18.59 23.56 -18.91
N THR A 335 -17.97 23.02 -19.96
CA THR A 335 -16.52 22.96 -20.15
C THR A 335 -16.00 24.03 -21.11
N THR A 336 -16.86 24.92 -21.63
CA THR A 336 -16.49 25.89 -22.68
C THR A 336 -15.29 26.75 -22.26
N LYS A 337 -15.38 27.38 -21.09
CA LYS A 337 -14.30 28.25 -20.56
C LYS A 337 -13.00 27.47 -20.31
N PHE A 338 -13.11 26.21 -19.89
CA PHE A 338 -11.94 25.35 -19.68
C PHE A 338 -11.21 25.10 -21.00
N PHE A 339 -11.93 24.75 -22.08
CA PHE A 339 -11.31 24.51 -23.39
C PHE A 339 -10.80 25.79 -24.07
N GLU A 340 -11.45 26.94 -23.85
CA GLU A 340 -10.90 28.24 -24.25
C GLU A 340 -9.54 28.50 -23.57
N GLY A 341 -9.47 28.26 -22.26
CA GLY A 341 -8.23 28.40 -21.50
C GLY A 341 -7.15 27.43 -21.95
N ALA A 342 -7.49 26.15 -22.14
CA ALA A 342 -6.54 25.15 -22.65
C ALA A 342 -5.99 25.53 -24.04
N LYS A 343 -6.84 26.01 -24.96
CA LYS A 343 -6.41 26.51 -26.28
C LYS A 343 -5.47 27.72 -26.16
N ALA A 344 -5.80 28.67 -25.28
CA ALA A 344 -4.97 29.84 -25.05
C ALA A 344 -3.60 29.47 -24.47
N LEU A 345 -3.57 28.54 -23.53
CA LEU A 345 -2.34 28.00 -22.93
C LEU A 345 -1.50 27.20 -23.94
N LYS A 346 -2.13 26.42 -24.83
CA LYS A 346 -1.45 25.79 -25.97
C LYS A 346 -0.75 26.83 -26.84
N LYS A 347 -1.44 27.93 -27.16
CA LYS A 347 -0.88 29.02 -27.96
C LYS A 347 0.28 29.73 -27.24
N ALA A 348 0.21 29.84 -25.91
CA ALA A 348 1.31 30.30 -25.07
C ALA A 348 2.49 29.30 -25.03
N GLY A 349 2.31 28.08 -25.56
CA GLY A 349 3.32 27.04 -25.74
C GLY A 349 3.89 26.49 -24.45
N ILE A 350 3.00 26.20 -23.50
CA ILE A 350 3.30 25.44 -22.29
C ILE A 350 3.65 23.98 -22.65
N ASP A 351 4.43 23.32 -21.81
CA ASP A 351 4.90 21.95 -22.04
C ASP A 351 3.90 20.88 -21.58
N ALA A 352 3.09 21.17 -20.57
CA ALA A 352 2.02 20.28 -20.09
C ALA A 352 0.89 21.07 -19.41
N LEU A 353 -0.34 20.60 -19.61
CA LEU A 353 -1.52 21.05 -18.89
C LEU A 353 -1.79 20.07 -17.75
N THR A 354 -1.68 20.52 -16.51
CA THR A 354 -1.91 19.68 -15.33
C THR A 354 -3.31 19.82 -14.78
N LEU A 355 -3.90 18.70 -14.35
CA LEU A 355 -5.32 18.55 -14.04
C LEU A 355 -5.50 17.88 -12.68
N ALA A 356 -5.93 18.66 -11.68
CA ALA A 356 -6.11 18.17 -10.33
C ALA A 356 -7.28 17.17 -10.17
N ASP A 357 -7.08 16.17 -9.31
CA ASP A 357 -8.08 15.16 -8.95
C ASP A 357 -8.85 15.63 -7.71
N ASN A 358 -10.03 16.21 -7.93
CA ASN A 358 -10.91 16.73 -6.87
C ASN A 358 -10.14 17.56 -5.82
N SER A 359 -9.44 18.61 -6.28
CA SER A 359 -8.67 19.54 -5.45
C SER A 359 -9.46 19.97 -4.21
N LEU A 360 -8.85 20.00 -3.02
CA LEU A 360 -9.50 20.36 -1.75
C LEU A 360 -10.70 19.45 -1.41
N ALA A 361 -10.71 18.21 -1.90
CA ALA A 361 -11.82 17.26 -1.75
C ALA A 361 -13.18 17.79 -2.25
N SER A 362 -13.17 18.72 -3.21
CA SER A 362 -14.39 19.25 -3.82
C SER A 362 -14.63 18.61 -5.20
N VAL A 363 -15.88 18.20 -5.44
CA VAL A 363 -16.28 17.45 -6.63
C VAL A 363 -16.12 18.31 -7.89
N ARG A 364 -15.49 17.74 -8.91
CA ARG A 364 -15.32 18.34 -10.24
C ARG A 364 -15.61 17.29 -11.32
N ILE A 365 -15.69 17.73 -12.58
CA ILE A 365 -15.63 16.79 -13.71
C ILE A 365 -14.34 15.97 -13.61
N SER A 366 -14.41 14.67 -13.93
CA SER A 366 -13.24 13.78 -13.91
C SER A 366 -12.07 14.35 -14.71
N ASN A 367 -10.91 14.44 -14.07
CA ASN A 367 -9.69 14.97 -14.68
C ASN A 367 -9.17 14.08 -15.82
N GLU A 368 -9.35 12.76 -15.72
CA GLU A 368 -8.96 11.80 -16.77
C GLU A 368 -9.75 12.03 -18.06
N SER A 369 -11.06 12.30 -17.94
CA SER A 369 -11.95 12.50 -19.09
C SER A 369 -11.61 13.79 -19.83
N LEU A 370 -11.39 14.88 -19.08
CA LEU A 370 -10.94 16.14 -19.68
C LEU A 370 -9.52 16.04 -20.23
N GLY A 371 -8.63 15.33 -19.54
CA GLY A 371 -7.26 15.10 -20.00
C GLY A 371 -7.23 14.35 -21.34
N TYR A 372 -8.07 13.32 -21.48
CA TYR A 372 -8.24 12.62 -22.76
C TYR A 372 -8.76 13.54 -23.86
N LEU A 373 -9.80 14.34 -23.60
CA LEU A 373 -10.32 15.29 -24.59
C LEU A 373 -9.30 16.38 -24.97
N VAL A 374 -8.55 16.90 -24.00
CA VAL A 374 -7.45 17.85 -24.24
C VAL A 374 -6.38 17.23 -25.14
N LYS A 375 -6.03 15.96 -24.91
CA LYS A 375 -5.10 15.22 -25.76
C LYS A 375 -5.64 15.05 -27.18
N GLN A 376 -6.87 14.57 -27.32
CA GLN A 376 -7.47 14.26 -28.62
C GLN A 376 -7.79 15.51 -29.46
N GLU A 377 -8.43 16.50 -28.84
CA GLU A 377 -8.91 17.70 -29.54
C GLU A 377 -7.84 18.76 -29.69
N LEU A 378 -6.94 18.89 -28.71
CA LEU A 378 -5.95 19.95 -28.66
C LEU A 378 -4.53 19.46 -28.86
N SER A 379 -4.26 18.16 -28.94
CA SER A 379 -2.89 17.61 -29.05
C SER A 379 -1.94 18.25 -28.04
N MET A 380 -2.42 18.41 -26.81
CA MET A 380 -1.62 18.86 -25.68
C MET A 380 -1.20 17.66 -24.84
N ARG A 381 -0.19 17.87 -23.99
CA ARG A 381 0.25 16.90 -22.99
C ARG A 381 -0.55 17.09 -21.69
N PRO A 382 -1.51 16.21 -21.36
CA PRO A 382 -2.17 16.23 -20.08
C PRO A 382 -1.30 15.57 -19.00
N LEU A 383 -1.22 16.20 -17.83
CA LEU A 383 -0.63 15.63 -16.62
C LEU A 383 -1.76 15.40 -15.61
N ILE A 384 -2.02 14.14 -15.25
CA ILE A 384 -3.18 13.73 -14.46
C ILE A 384 -2.78 13.56 -13.00
N HIS A 385 -3.37 14.33 -12.09
CA HIS A 385 -3.19 14.07 -10.66
C HIS A 385 -3.97 12.80 -10.26
N ILE A 386 -3.44 12.03 -9.31
CA ILE A 386 -4.09 10.84 -8.78
C ILE A 386 -4.06 10.93 -7.26
N ALA A 387 -5.24 11.10 -6.64
CA ALA A 387 -5.36 11.19 -5.19
C ALA A 387 -5.64 9.82 -4.56
N CYS A 388 -4.81 9.40 -3.60
CA CYS A 388 -5.00 8.15 -2.85
C CYS A 388 -6.24 8.15 -1.94
N ARG A 389 -6.83 9.32 -1.70
CA ARG A 389 -8.04 9.50 -0.89
C ARG A 389 -9.28 8.84 -1.48
N ASP A 390 -9.46 8.92 -2.80
CA ASP A 390 -10.76 8.73 -3.44
C ASP A 390 -11.00 7.27 -3.88
N ARG A 391 -9.94 6.47 -4.02
CA ARG A 391 -10.00 5.11 -4.58
C ARG A 391 -9.25 4.12 -3.69
N ASN A 392 -9.83 2.93 -3.54
CA ASN A 392 -9.16 1.79 -2.91
C ASN A 392 -8.06 1.24 -3.82
N ILE A 393 -7.24 0.31 -3.33
CA ILE A 393 -6.10 -0.20 -4.09
C ILE A 393 -6.50 -0.90 -5.41
N ILE A 394 -7.70 -1.50 -5.46
CA ILE A 394 -8.26 -2.11 -6.67
C ILE A 394 -8.60 -1.02 -7.69
N GLY A 395 -9.31 0.02 -7.25
CA GLY A 395 -9.71 1.16 -8.07
C GLY A 395 -8.51 1.96 -8.60
N LEU A 396 -7.45 2.12 -7.82
CA LEU A 396 -6.22 2.79 -8.27
C LEU A 396 -5.52 2.01 -9.37
N GLN A 397 -5.39 0.67 -9.24
CA GLN A 397 -4.79 -0.16 -10.28
C GLN A 397 -5.60 -0.11 -11.57
N SER A 398 -6.92 -0.28 -11.49
CA SER A 398 -7.80 -0.19 -12.66
C SER A 398 -7.75 1.18 -13.33
N HIS A 399 -7.68 2.25 -12.53
CA HIS A 399 -7.56 3.62 -13.04
C HIS A 399 -6.24 3.83 -13.78
N LEU A 400 -5.10 3.39 -13.23
CA LEU A 400 -3.80 3.44 -13.91
C LEU A 400 -3.82 2.65 -15.22
N MET A 401 -4.37 1.44 -15.23
CA MET A 401 -4.51 0.66 -16.48
C MET A 401 -5.34 1.41 -17.53
N GLY A 402 -6.42 2.08 -17.09
CA GLY A 402 -7.25 2.94 -17.94
C GLY A 402 -6.47 4.14 -18.52
N LEU A 403 -5.71 4.86 -17.68
CA LEU A 403 -4.87 5.97 -18.12
C LEU A 403 -3.85 5.54 -19.18
N HIS A 404 -3.17 4.40 -18.96
CA HIS A 404 -2.25 3.84 -19.95
C HIS A 404 -2.94 3.50 -21.26
N THR A 405 -4.14 2.90 -21.20
CA THR A 405 -4.95 2.56 -22.38
C THR A 405 -5.34 3.80 -23.18
N LEU A 406 -5.62 4.92 -22.50
CA LEU A 406 -5.91 6.21 -23.13
C LEU A 406 -4.66 6.97 -23.60
N GLY A 407 -3.46 6.41 -23.34
CA GLY A 407 -2.17 7.04 -23.61
C GLY A 407 -1.88 8.26 -22.74
N LEU A 408 -2.50 8.35 -21.56
CA LEU A 408 -2.27 9.38 -20.55
C LEU A 408 -1.15 8.90 -19.62
N HIS A 409 0.09 9.26 -19.93
CA HIS A 409 1.26 8.71 -19.26
C HIS A 409 1.92 9.65 -18.24
N ASP A 410 1.55 10.92 -18.20
CA ASP A 410 2.09 11.85 -17.21
C ASP A 410 1.15 11.91 -16.01
N VAL A 411 1.63 11.49 -14.85
CA VAL A 411 0.81 11.37 -13.64
C VAL A 411 1.48 12.04 -12.45
N LEU A 412 0.68 12.67 -11.57
CA LEU A 412 1.14 13.22 -10.29
C LEU A 412 0.54 12.42 -9.14
N ALA A 413 1.38 11.67 -8.44
CA ALA A 413 0.97 10.95 -7.24
C ALA A 413 0.80 11.90 -6.05
N VAL A 414 -0.42 12.00 -5.53
CA VAL A 414 -0.75 12.83 -4.37
C VAL A 414 -1.51 12.02 -3.32
N THR A 415 -1.22 12.26 -2.04
CA THR A 415 -1.99 11.63 -0.97
C THR A 415 -3.45 12.12 -1.01
N GLY A 416 -3.66 13.41 -1.25
CA GLY A 416 -4.98 14.05 -1.26
C GLY A 416 -5.37 14.63 0.10
N ASP A 417 -6.19 15.69 0.08
CA ASP A 417 -6.72 16.34 1.29
C ASP A 417 -7.87 15.52 1.88
N PRO A 418 -7.95 15.24 3.19
CA PRO A 418 -9.03 14.43 3.77
C PRO A 418 -10.43 14.80 3.28
N ALA A 419 -11.31 13.81 3.05
CA ALA A 419 -12.63 14.05 2.47
C ALA A 419 -13.48 15.04 3.30
N ARG A 420 -13.25 15.08 4.62
CA ARG A 420 -13.85 16.02 5.57
C ARG A 420 -13.51 17.50 5.33
N VAL A 421 -12.43 17.79 4.59
CA VAL A 421 -12.07 19.14 4.17
C VAL A 421 -13.00 19.64 3.06
N GLY A 422 -13.59 18.72 2.30
CA GLY A 422 -14.49 19.02 1.21
C GLY A 422 -15.95 19.21 1.64
N ASP A 423 -16.83 19.27 0.63
CA ASP A 423 -18.25 19.62 0.79
C ASP A 423 -19.12 18.49 1.35
N PHE A 424 -18.54 17.33 1.70
CA PHE A 424 -19.26 16.08 2.02
C PHE A 424 -18.77 15.44 3.32
N PRO A 425 -19.33 15.83 4.50
CA PRO A 425 -18.86 15.33 5.80
C PRO A 425 -19.06 13.82 6.01
N GLY A 426 -19.93 13.17 5.24
CA GLY A 426 -20.16 11.72 5.28
C GLY A 426 -19.28 10.90 4.34
N ALA A 427 -18.45 11.53 3.51
CA ALA A 427 -17.60 10.80 2.56
C ALA A 427 -16.41 10.13 3.27
N SER A 428 -16.21 8.84 3.00
CA SER A 428 -15.04 8.10 3.49
C SER A 428 -13.78 8.54 2.77
N SER A 429 -12.67 8.65 3.51
CA SER A 429 -11.34 8.74 2.90
C SER A 429 -10.73 7.35 2.88
N VAL A 430 -10.38 6.85 1.70
CA VAL A 430 -9.99 5.45 1.52
C VAL A 430 -8.58 5.18 2.02
N TYR A 431 -7.57 5.89 1.47
CA TYR A 431 -6.17 5.80 1.91
C TYR A 431 -5.65 4.36 2.08
N ASP A 432 -6.06 3.47 1.19
CA ASP A 432 -5.49 2.11 1.10
C ASP A 432 -3.98 2.17 0.87
N VAL A 433 -3.51 3.20 0.15
CA VAL A 433 -2.10 3.51 -0.07
C VAL A 433 -1.83 4.99 0.17
N SER A 434 -0.58 5.32 0.48
CA SER A 434 -0.02 6.67 0.53
C SER A 434 0.54 7.07 -0.84
N SER A 435 1.02 8.32 -0.97
CA SER A 435 1.69 8.75 -2.21
C SER A 435 3.00 8.00 -2.46
N PHE A 436 3.68 7.50 -1.42
CA PHE A 436 4.90 6.69 -1.56
C PHE A 436 4.59 5.33 -2.21
N GLU A 437 3.60 4.62 -1.66
CA GLU A 437 3.15 3.32 -2.16
C GLU A 437 2.53 3.45 -3.57
N LEU A 438 1.83 4.56 -3.87
CA LEU A 438 1.34 4.84 -5.21
C LEU A 438 2.47 5.01 -6.23
N ILE A 439 3.55 5.74 -5.88
CA ILE A 439 4.73 5.89 -6.75
C ILE A 439 5.33 4.52 -7.07
N GLN A 440 5.54 3.70 -6.04
CA GLN A 440 6.09 2.35 -6.20
C GLN A 440 5.18 1.47 -7.06
N MET A 441 3.87 1.52 -6.86
CA MET A 441 2.89 0.81 -7.68
C MET A 441 2.96 1.24 -9.14
N ILE A 442 3.04 2.53 -9.44
CA ILE A 442 3.17 3.01 -10.82
C ILE A 442 4.50 2.54 -11.44
N LYS A 443 5.60 2.52 -10.68
CA LYS A 443 6.89 1.98 -11.16
C LYS A 443 6.81 0.49 -11.47
N GLN A 444 6.11 -0.27 -10.66
CA GLN A 444 5.86 -1.70 -10.89
C GLN A 444 5.02 -1.94 -12.15
N LEU A 445 4.01 -1.10 -12.42
CA LEU A 445 3.27 -1.13 -13.69
C LEU A 445 4.19 -0.82 -14.89
N ASN A 446 5.18 0.07 -14.74
CA ASN A 446 6.17 0.33 -15.79
C ASN A 446 7.11 -0.87 -16.03
N GLU A 447 7.27 -1.75 -15.05
CA GLU A 447 7.96 -3.03 -15.20
C GLU A 447 7.09 -4.10 -15.89
N GLY A 448 5.78 -3.85 -16.03
CA GLY A 448 4.80 -4.76 -16.63
C GLY A 448 4.14 -5.68 -15.61
N LEU A 449 4.15 -5.29 -14.34
CA LEU A 449 3.64 -6.09 -13.23
C LEU A 449 2.46 -5.39 -12.56
N SER A 450 1.43 -6.15 -12.16
CA SER A 450 0.38 -5.68 -11.27
C SER A 450 0.97 -5.41 -9.89
N TYR A 451 0.21 -4.75 -9.00
CA TYR A 451 0.64 -4.56 -7.59
C TYR A 451 0.96 -5.89 -6.89
N SER A 452 0.22 -6.94 -7.21
CA SER A 452 0.41 -8.28 -6.66
C SER A 452 1.54 -9.08 -7.34
N GLY A 453 2.24 -8.50 -8.32
CA GLY A 453 3.37 -9.12 -9.01
C GLY A 453 2.98 -9.99 -10.21
N LYS A 454 1.71 -9.99 -10.62
CA LYS A 454 1.26 -10.70 -11.83
C LYS A 454 1.69 -9.99 -13.10
N ASP A 455 1.90 -10.79 -14.13
CA ASP A 455 2.07 -10.31 -15.49
C ASP A 455 0.86 -9.47 -15.95
N LEU A 456 1.11 -8.27 -16.45
CA LEU A 456 0.12 -7.44 -17.13
C LEU A 456 0.09 -7.67 -18.66
N GLY A 457 0.98 -8.51 -19.18
CA GLY A 457 1.20 -8.78 -20.59
C GLY A 457 2.07 -7.72 -21.28
N GLN A 458 2.08 -6.47 -20.79
CA GLN A 458 2.87 -5.38 -21.33
C GLN A 458 3.33 -4.39 -20.26
N LYS A 459 4.42 -3.68 -20.55
CA LYS A 459 4.90 -2.55 -19.74
C LYS A 459 4.08 -1.31 -19.97
N THR A 460 3.71 -0.63 -18.89
CA THR A 460 3.23 0.76 -18.99
C THR A 460 4.40 1.74 -19.14
N ALA A 461 4.09 3.03 -19.24
CA ALA A 461 5.07 4.04 -19.60
C ALA A 461 4.92 5.38 -18.85
N PHE A 462 4.47 5.30 -17.62
CA PHE A 462 4.21 6.47 -16.82
C PHE A 462 5.47 7.27 -16.50
N SER A 463 5.38 8.58 -16.66
CA SER A 463 6.26 9.56 -16.05
C SER A 463 5.67 9.96 -14.70
N ILE A 464 6.42 9.77 -13.62
CA ILE A 464 5.88 9.83 -12.26
C ILE A 464 6.30 11.13 -11.58
N GLY A 465 5.40 12.11 -11.59
CA GLY A 465 5.51 13.29 -10.74
C GLY A 465 5.11 12.99 -9.30
N ALA A 466 5.73 13.69 -8.36
CA ALA A 466 5.36 13.66 -6.95
C ALA A 466 5.13 15.06 -6.37
N ALA A 467 4.11 15.22 -5.52
CA ALA A 467 3.88 16.51 -4.86
C ALA A 467 4.92 16.83 -3.79
N PHE A 468 5.32 18.09 -3.73
CA PHE A 468 6.23 18.68 -2.76
C PHE A 468 5.55 19.85 -2.04
N ASN A 469 5.60 19.87 -0.72
CA ASN A 469 5.12 21.02 0.07
C ASN A 469 6.32 21.75 0.70
N PRO A 470 6.76 22.89 0.13
CA PRO A 470 7.83 23.70 0.72
C PRO A 470 7.36 24.54 1.93
N ASN A 471 6.05 24.63 2.16
CA ASN A 471 5.42 25.52 3.13
C ASN A 471 5.22 24.88 4.52
N VAL A 472 6.08 23.93 4.88
CA VAL A 472 6.04 23.25 6.18
C VAL A 472 6.97 23.89 7.21
N ARG A 473 6.76 23.58 8.49
CA ARG A 473 7.61 24.09 9.60
C ARG A 473 9.08 23.70 9.49
N SER A 474 9.37 22.55 8.90
CA SER A 474 10.74 22.04 8.72
C SER A 474 10.92 21.61 7.28
N LEU A 475 11.63 22.43 6.51
CA LEU A 475 11.92 22.16 5.12
C LEU A 475 12.83 20.93 4.97
N GLU A 476 13.82 20.76 5.85
CA GLU A 476 14.67 19.57 5.92
C GLU A 476 13.84 18.27 5.97
N LYS A 477 12.84 18.19 6.84
CA LYS A 477 11.94 17.02 6.89
C LYS A 477 11.13 16.84 5.60
N ALA A 478 10.78 17.92 4.90
CA ALA A 478 10.12 17.82 3.61
C ALA A 478 11.08 17.27 2.55
N VAL A 479 12.34 17.68 2.55
CA VAL A 479 13.39 17.19 1.64
C VAL A 479 13.70 15.72 1.90
N ASN A 480 13.83 15.28 3.16
CA ASN A 480 13.99 13.86 3.48
C ASN A 480 12.82 13.01 2.96
N ARG A 481 11.62 13.60 2.84
CA ARG A 481 10.49 12.93 2.19
C ARG A 481 10.61 12.91 0.67
N LEU A 482 11.22 13.92 0.04
CA LEU A 482 11.52 13.90 -1.40
C LEU A 482 12.52 12.79 -1.71
N GLU A 483 13.62 12.70 -0.96
CA GLU A 483 14.62 11.64 -1.10
C GLU A 483 13.99 10.25 -1.03
N LYS A 484 13.15 10.02 -0.01
CA LYS A 484 12.36 8.78 0.08
C LYS A 484 11.48 8.56 -1.14
N LYS A 485 10.84 9.59 -1.71
CA LYS A 485 10.04 9.44 -2.93
C LYS A 485 10.90 9.12 -4.16
N ILE A 486 12.14 9.61 -4.23
CA ILE A 486 13.11 9.21 -5.27
C ILE A 486 13.41 7.72 -5.13
N ASP A 487 13.67 7.23 -3.92
CA ASP A 487 13.91 5.80 -3.68
C ASP A 487 12.73 4.91 -4.10
N HIS A 488 11.49 5.43 -4.00
CA HIS A 488 10.28 4.72 -4.46
C HIS A 488 10.06 4.83 -5.98
N GLY A 489 10.80 5.69 -6.68
CA GLY A 489 10.80 5.79 -8.15
C GLY A 489 10.19 7.07 -8.75
N ALA A 490 10.02 8.14 -7.96
CA ALA A 490 9.55 9.43 -8.48
C ALA A 490 10.58 10.07 -9.44
N ASP A 491 10.12 10.51 -10.61
CA ASP A 491 10.98 11.04 -11.66
C ASP A 491 11.22 12.55 -11.52
N TYR A 492 10.24 13.30 -10.99
CA TYR A 492 10.31 14.74 -10.74
C TYR A 492 9.29 15.20 -9.69
N PHE A 493 9.38 16.45 -9.26
CA PHE A 493 8.51 17.01 -8.23
C PHE A 493 7.75 18.26 -8.70
N ILE A 494 6.53 18.43 -8.20
CA ILE A 494 5.73 19.65 -8.37
C ILE A 494 5.45 20.25 -7.00
N SER A 495 5.81 21.51 -6.78
CA SER A 495 5.63 22.16 -5.48
C SER A 495 4.26 22.82 -5.32
N GLN A 496 3.80 22.93 -4.07
CA GLN A 496 2.78 23.93 -3.71
C GLN A 496 3.29 25.36 -3.96
N PRO A 497 2.39 26.35 -4.11
CA PRO A 497 2.78 27.70 -4.47
C PRO A 497 3.69 28.37 -3.43
N VAL A 498 4.68 29.10 -3.93
CA VAL A 498 5.60 29.94 -3.16
C VAL A 498 5.32 31.41 -3.48
N PHE A 499 5.33 32.26 -2.45
CA PHE A 499 4.96 33.69 -2.54
C PHE A 499 6.07 34.66 -2.13
N SER A 500 7.30 34.18 -1.88
CA SER A 500 8.44 35.04 -1.56
C SER A 500 9.74 34.52 -2.16
N GLU A 501 10.65 35.44 -2.48
CA GLU A 501 11.95 35.13 -3.09
C GLU A 501 12.87 34.41 -2.10
N GLU A 502 12.83 34.78 -0.81
CA GLU A 502 13.61 34.12 0.24
C GLU A 502 13.25 32.63 0.32
N LYS A 503 11.97 32.31 0.16
CA LYS A 503 11.50 30.92 0.18
C LYS A 503 11.94 30.14 -1.05
N LEU A 504 12.01 30.79 -2.23
CA LEU A 504 12.57 30.16 -3.43
C LEU A 504 14.05 29.80 -3.23
N ILE A 505 14.83 30.72 -2.66
CA ILE A 505 16.24 30.50 -2.33
C ILE A 505 16.38 29.38 -1.29
N GLU A 506 15.59 29.41 -0.22
CA GLU A 506 15.60 28.39 0.83
C GLU A 506 15.32 27.00 0.25
N VAL A 507 14.30 26.87 -0.61
CA VAL A 507 13.96 25.63 -1.31
C VAL A 507 15.12 25.18 -2.18
N HIS A 508 15.70 26.08 -3.00
CA HIS A 508 16.81 25.74 -3.88
C HIS A 508 18.01 25.19 -3.11
N GLU A 509 18.45 25.89 -2.06
CA GLU A 509 19.61 25.49 -1.26
C GLU A 509 19.44 24.11 -0.63
N HIS A 510 18.22 23.77 -0.18
CA HIS A 510 17.94 22.46 0.43
C HIS A 510 17.68 21.35 -0.60
N THR A 511 17.56 21.66 -1.90
CA THR A 511 17.19 20.67 -2.92
C THR A 511 18.17 20.55 -4.07
N LYS A 512 19.16 21.45 -4.17
CA LYS A 512 20.15 21.47 -5.25
C LYS A 512 21.02 20.21 -5.35
N HIS A 513 21.08 19.40 -4.29
CA HIS A 513 21.79 18.12 -4.31
C HIS A 513 20.98 16.98 -4.95
N LEU A 514 19.67 17.18 -5.17
CA LEU A 514 18.80 16.18 -5.78
C LEU A 514 18.97 16.18 -7.30
N GLU A 515 19.11 14.99 -7.89
CA GLU A 515 19.16 14.82 -9.35
C GLU A 515 17.77 14.96 -10.01
N SER A 516 16.71 14.70 -9.24
CA SER A 516 15.33 14.80 -9.70
C SER A 516 14.88 16.27 -9.76
N PRO A 517 14.37 16.75 -10.89
CA PRO A 517 14.05 18.15 -11.07
C PRO A 517 12.77 18.54 -10.34
N ILE A 518 12.65 19.83 -10.03
CA ILE A 518 11.49 20.43 -9.35
C ILE A 518 10.85 21.47 -10.27
N TYR A 519 9.54 21.33 -10.47
CA TYR A 519 8.68 22.37 -10.99
C TYR A 519 8.15 23.21 -9.84
N ILE A 520 8.68 24.44 -9.71
CA ILE A 520 8.36 25.34 -8.61
C ILE A 520 7.02 26.04 -8.88
N GLY A 521 6.11 25.92 -7.92
CA GLY A 521 4.74 26.42 -7.99
C GLY A 521 4.66 27.91 -7.75
N LEU A 522 3.99 28.62 -8.65
CA LEU A 522 3.71 30.04 -8.57
C LEU A 522 2.24 30.29 -8.91
N MET A 523 1.57 31.13 -8.13
CA MET A 523 0.15 31.45 -8.31
C MET A 523 -0.09 32.95 -8.21
N PRO A 524 -0.78 33.58 -9.18
CA PRO A 524 -1.13 34.99 -9.08
C PRO A 524 -2.18 35.25 -8.00
N LEU A 525 -1.94 36.30 -7.21
CA LEU A 525 -2.91 36.83 -6.26
C LEU A 525 -3.99 37.61 -7.00
N LEU A 526 -5.26 37.41 -6.66
CA LEU A 526 -6.36 38.05 -7.38
C LEU A 526 -6.80 39.38 -6.76
N ASN A 527 -6.91 39.42 -5.44
CA ASN A 527 -7.40 40.55 -4.66
C ASN A 527 -7.09 40.33 -3.17
N THR A 528 -7.39 41.33 -2.33
CA THR A 528 -7.20 41.26 -0.88
C THR A 528 -7.90 40.05 -0.23
N LYS A 529 -9.16 39.73 -0.61
CA LYS A 529 -9.90 38.59 -0.03
C LYS A 529 -9.22 37.26 -0.34
N ASN A 530 -8.81 37.06 -1.60
CA ASN A 530 -8.08 35.87 -2.01
C ASN A 530 -6.71 35.78 -1.32
N THR A 531 -6.01 36.90 -1.15
CA THR A 531 -4.73 36.96 -0.46
C THR A 531 -4.86 36.58 1.02
N GLU A 532 -5.84 37.14 1.72
CA GLU A 532 -6.10 36.82 3.13
C GLU A 532 -6.60 35.38 3.32
N PHE A 533 -7.43 34.86 2.40
CA PHE A 533 -7.82 33.44 2.40
C PHE A 533 -6.59 32.54 2.31
N LEU A 534 -5.67 32.79 1.38
CA LEU A 534 -4.45 32.01 1.23
C LEU A 534 -3.55 32.07 2.47
N HIS A 535 -3.42 33.25 3.09
CA HIS A 535 -2.57 33.43 4.27
C HIS A 535 -3.14 32.78 5.55
N ASN A 536 -4.46 32.79 5.71
CA ASN A 536 -5.13 32.38 6.95
C ASN A 536 -5.74 30.98 6.88
N GLU A 537 -6.30 30.58 5.73
CA GLU A 537 -7.11 29.37 5.61
C GLU A 537 -6.39 28.22 4.89
N VAL A 538 -5.34 28.50 4.10
CA VAL A 538 -4.57 27.45 3.44
C VAL A 538 -3.35 27.05 4.28
N PRO A 539 -3.29 25.81 4.80
CA PRO A 539 -2.23 25.38 5.68
C PRO A 539 -0.83 25.55 5.07
N GLY A 540 0.04 26.23 5.81
CA GLY A 540 1.44 26.43 5.45
C GLY A 540 1.72 27.69 4.62
N ILE A 541 0.76 28.18 3.84
CA ILE A 541 0.98 29.37 2.99
C ILE A 541 1.07 30.62 3.88
N LYS A 542 2.17 31.35 3.76
CA LYS A 542 2.38 32.64 4.43
C LYS A 542 2.82 33.70 3.44
N ILE A 543 1.95 34.68 3.26
CA ILE A 543 2.19 35.87 2.44
C ILE A 543 2.69 37.01 3.34
N SER A 544 3.74 37.72 2.91
CA SER A 544 4.36 38.81 3.67
C SER A 544 3.37 39.94 3.97
N GLN A 545 3.59 40.67 5.07
CA GLN A 545 2.74 41.82 5.42
C GLN A 545 2.77 42.88 4.31
N GLU A 546 3.95 43.13 3.72
CA GLU A 546 4.10 44.08 2.62
C GLU A 546 3.21 43.75 1.41
N ILE A 547 3.21 42.48 0.96
CA ILE A 547 2.35 42.05 -0.15
C ILE A 547 0.87 42.19 0.23
N ARG A 548 0.50 41.83 1.47
CA ARG A 548 -0.89 41.96 1.94
C ARG A 548 -1.35 43.42 2.00
N ASP A 549 -0.50 44.33 2.44
CA ASP A 549 -0.79 45.77 2.49
C ASP A 549 -0.95 46.35 1.08
N ARG A 550 -0.07 45.97 0.14
CA ARG A 550 -0.19 46.34 -1.29
C ARG A 550 -1.51 45.86 -1.89
N MET A 551 -1.89 44.61 -1.64
CA MET A 551 -3.16 44.05 -2.11
C MET A 551 -4.38 44.70 -1.43
N ALA A 552 -4.26 45.06 -0.15
CA ALA A 552 -5.32 45.75 0.60
C ALA A 552 -5.55 47.18 0.11
N ALA A 553 -4.48 47.91 -0.25
CA ALA A 553 -4.58 49.25 -0.82
C ALA A 553 -5.37 49.30 -2.15
N LEU A 554 -5.47 48.15 -2.84
CA LEU A 554 -6.17 48.00 -4.11
C LEU A 554 -7.55 47.32 -3.96
N ALA A 555 -8.10 47.22 -2.73
CA ALA A 555 -9.34 46.49 -2.46
C ALA A 555 -10.54 46.93 -3.33
N ASP A 556 -10.63 48.24 -3.62
CA ASP A 556 -11.71 48.84 -4.40
C ASP A 556 -11.41 48.92 -5.91
N ASN A 557 -10.24 48.44 -6.35
CA ASN A 557 -9.85 48.45 -7.77
C ASN A 557 -9.43 47.05 -8.26
N PRO A 558 -10.41 46.20 -8.66
CA PRO A 558 -10.13 44.82 -9.06
C PRO A 558 -9.19 44.66 -10.25
N VAL A 559 -9.15 45.64 -11.17
CA VAL A 559 -8.28 45.59 -12.34
C VAL A 559 -6.84 45.85 -11.94
N GLN A 560 -6.59 46.88 -11.12
CA GLN A 560 -5.25 47.16 -10.60
C GLN A 560 -4.78 46.06 -9.64
N ALA A 561 -5.66 45.49 -8.81
CA ALA A 561 -5.31 44.37 -7.93
C ALA A 561 -4.83 43.14 -8.72
N ALA A 562 -5.47 42.81 -9.85
CA ALA A 562 -5.03 41.72 -10.71
C ALA A 562 -3.69 42.01 -11.39
N GLN A 563 -3.47 43.26 -11.84
CA GLN A 563 -2.18 43.69 -12.40
C GLN A 563 -1.05 43.63 -11.37
N GLU A 564 -1.33 44.02 -10.12
CA GLU A 564 -0.39 43.94 -9.01
C GLU A 564 -0.03 42.49 -8.68
N GLY A 565 -1.01 41.59 -8.63
CA GLY A 565 -0.79 40.16 -8.46
C GLY A 565 0.06 39.55 -9.58
N LEU A 566 -0.15 39.97 -10.83
CA LEU A 566 0.70 39.60 -11.96
C LEU A 566 2.13 40.14 -11.80
N ALA A 567 2.30 41.40 -11.40
CA ALA A 567 3.61 42.00 -11.21
C ALA A 567 4.42 41.28 -10.12
N ILE A 568 3.80 40.98 -8.98
CA ILE A 568 4.39 40.17 -7.91
C ILE A 568 4.83 38.80 -8.45
N THR A 569 3.95 38.13 -9.18
CA THR A 569 4.25 36.79 -9.72
C THR A 569 5.35 36.83 -10.77
N LYS A 570 5.44 37.88 -11.60
CA LYS A 570 6.54 38.06 -12.56
C LYS A 570 7.90 38.24 -11.87
N SER A 571 7.95 38.96 -10.75
CA SER A 571 9.17 39.06 -9.91
C SER A 571 9.59 37.67 -9.42
N LEU A 572 8.63 36.90 -8.91
CA LEU A 572 8.89 35.53 -8.46
C LEU A 572 9.31 34.60 -9.60
N ILE A 573 8.77 34.77 -10.81
CA ILE A 573 9.21 34.03 -12.01
C ILE A 573 10.68 34.34 -12.32
N ASP A 574 11.07 35.61 -12.27
CA ASP A 574 12.46 36.01 -12.52
C ASP A 574 13.41 35.36 -11.51
N ALA A 575 13.09 35.44 -10.22
CA ALA A 575 13.87 34.78 -9.17
C ALA A 575 13.87 33.24 -9.33
N ALA A 576 12.72 32.65 -9.67
CA ALA A 576 12.60 31.21 -9.85
C ALA A 576 13.43 30.70 -11.04
N LEU A 577 13.48 31.42 -12.16
CA LEU A 577 14.29 31.06 -13.33
C LEU A 577 15.80 31.15 -13.08
N GLU A 578 16.24 31.83 -12.02
CA GLU A 578 17.63 31.80 -11.54
C GLU A 578 17.99 30.50 -10.80
N LEU A 579 16.99 29.86 -10.19
CA LEU A 579 17.19 28.75 -9.26
C LEU A 579 16.69 27.41 -9.80
N PHE A 580 15.70 27.41 -10.69
CA PHE A 580 15.02 26.23 -11.20
C PHE A 580 14.79 26.33 -12.70
N ASN A 581 14.88 25.20 -13.40
CA ASN A 581 14.46 25.10 -14.79
C ASN A 581 12.95 24.84 -14.94
N GLY A 582 12.29 24.31 -13.91
CA GLY A 582 10.87 23.96 -13.96
C GLY A 582 10.00 25.03 -13.33
N ILE A 583 9.11 25.64 -14.10
CA ILE A 583 8.09 26.57 -13.61
C ILE A 583 6.72 25.89 -13.70
N TYR A 584 5.98 25.92 -12.59
CA TYR A 584 4.61 25.45 -12.50
C TYR A 584 3.68 26.60 -12.13
N LEU A 585 2.77 26.95 -13.04
CA LEU A 585 1.81 28.04 -12.84
C LEU A 585 0.45 27.48 -12.44
N ILE A 586 -0.13 27.97 -11.36
CA ILE A 586 -1.45 27.54 -10.90
C ILE A 586 -2.50 28.56 -11.36
N THR A 587 -3.55 28.11 -12.04
CA THR A 587 -4.63 29.00 -12.52
C THR A 587 -5.72 29.17 -11.46
N PRO A 588 -5.84 30.34 -10.81
CA PRO A 588 -6.89 30.54 -9.81
C PRO A 588 -8.26 30.71 -10.48
N PHE A 589 -9.24 29.92 -10.04
CA PHE A 589 -10.66 30.04 -10.44
C PHE A 589 -10.91 30.12 -11.96
N LEU A 590 -10.18 29.33 -12.75
CA LEU A 590 -10.25 29.34 -14.23
C LEU A 590 -10.00 30.71 -14.88
N ARG A 591 -9.28 31.62 -14.20
CA ARG A 591 -8.79 32.89 -14.79
C ARG A 591 -7.53 32.64 -15.62
N TYR A 592 -7.69 31.88 -16.69
CA TYR A 592 -6.59 31.41 -17.54
C TYR A 592 -5.84 32.56 -18.22
N GLU A 593 -6.45 33.73 -18.36
CA GLU A 593 -5.84 34.91 -18.98
C GLU A 593 -4.59 35.33 -18.21
N LEU A 594 -4.62 35.20 -16.88
CA LEU A 594 -3.48 35.52 -16.01
C LEU A 594 -2.32 34.53 -16.21
N THR A 595 -2.63 33.22 -16.25
CA THR A 595 -1.59 32.20 -16.43
C THR A 595 -1.06 32.13 -17.85
N VAL A 596 -1.85 32.53 -18.86
CA VAL A 596 -1.37 32.77 -20.23
C VAL A 596 -0.35 33.89 -20.26
N GLU A 597 -0.61 35.01 -19.60
CA GLU A 597 0.34 36.13 -19.52
C GLU A 597 1.64 35.71 -18.82
N LEU A 598 1.52 35.01 -17.69
CA LEU A 598 2.68 34.51 -16.93
C LEU A 598 3.47 33.45 -17.70
N ALA A 599 2.81 32.55 -18.43
CA ALA A 599 3.48 31.56 -19.25
C ALA A 599 4.27 32.21 -20.40
N ASN A 600 3.69 33.20 -21.08
CA ASN A 600 4.39 33.96 -22.11
C ASN A 600 5.60 34.70 -21.52
N TYR A 601 5.43 35.32 -20.35
CA TYR A 601 6.52 36.00 -19.64
C TYR A 601 7.66 35.05 -19.28
N ALA A 602 7.35 33.93 -18.61
CA ALA A 602 8.35 32.93 -18.21
C ALA A 602 9.15 32.40 -19.41
N ARG A 603 8.48 32.13 -20.54
CA ARG A 603 9.15 31.67 -21.77
C ARG A 603 10.04 32.73 -22.39
N LEU A 604 9.60 33.99 -22.42
CA LEU A 604 10.41 35.11 -22.92
C LEU A 604 11.71 35.23 -22.09
N ARG A 605 11.58 35.27 -20.77
CA ARG A 605 12.72 35.41 -19.84
C ARG A 605 13.69 34.22 -19.94
N ALA A 606 13.16 33.01 -20.07
CA ALA A 606 13.95 31.81 -20.32
C ALA A 606 14.77 31.89 -21.63
N GLN A 607 14.19 32.47 -22.70
CA GLN A 607 14.90 32.67 -23.97
C GLN A 607 15.98 33.76 -23.88
N GLU A 608 15.70 34.87 -23.20
CA GLU A 608 16.67 35.95 -22.95
C GLU A 608 17.88 35.44 -22.20
N LYS A 609 17.66 34.67 -21.12
CA LYS A 609 18.72 34.06 -20.31
C LYS A 609 19.60 33.13 -21.13
N ARG A 610 19.01 32.28 -21.97
CA ARG A 610 19.75 31.41 -22.88
C ARG A 610 20.65 32.20 -23.82
N ARG A 611 20.12 33.26 -24.46
CA ARG A 611 20.90 34.11 -25.37
C ARG A 611 22.07 34.79 -24.66
N SER A 612 21.87 35.27 -23.43
CA SER A 612 22.92 35.87 -22.60
C SER A 612 24.05 34.88 -22.29
N ILE A 613 23.71 33.65 -21.91
CA ILE A 613 24.71 32.59 -21.64
C ILE A 613 25.50 32.26 -22.91
N TYR A 614 24.83 32.02 -24.05
CA TYR A 614 25.51 31.75 -25.33
C TYR A 614 26.42 32.90 -25.79
N ALA A 615 26.01 34.15 -25.58
CA ALA A 615 26.84 35.30 -25.90
C ALA A 615 28.09 35.40 -25.00
N THR A 616 28.01 34.93 -23.75
CA THR A 616 29.13 34.98 -22.81
C THR A 616 30.12 33.83 -23.03
N THR A 617 29.66 32.65 -23.47
CA THR A 617 30.51 31.46 -23.71
C THR A 617 31.27 31.51 -25.05
N HIS A 618 30.87 32.36 -26.00
CA HIS A 618 31.52 32.50 -27.32
C HIS A 618 32.39 33.77 -27.48
N ILE A 619 32.68 34.48 -26.38
CA ILE A 619 33.61 35.62 -26.33
C ILE A 619 34.99 35.24 -25.74
N HIS A 620 35.21 33.95 -25.42
CA HIS A 620 36.50 33.43 -24.96
C HIS A 620 37.18 32.48 -25.94
#